data_AF-A0A7X3H6S8-F1
#
_entry.id   AF-A0A7X3H6S8-F1
#
_cell.length_a   1.000
_cell.length_b   1.000
_cell.length_c   1.000
_cell.angle_alpha   90.00
_cell.angle_beta   90.00
_cell.angle_gamma   90.00
#
_symmetry.space_group_name_H-M   'P 1'
#
loop_
_entity.id
_entity.type
_entity.pdbx_description
1 polymer ?
#
loop_
_entity_poly.entity_id
_entity_poly.type
_entity_poly.pdbx_seq_one_letter_code
_entity_poly.pdbx_strand_id
1 'polypeptide(L)'
;MNEDDYSPAGEKLQKVLARMGLASRRDIEAWITEGRVKVNGAAATLGQRVDSHDAISVDGRLLKREEEAESVRRVLIYNKPEGEVCTRDDPEGRPTVFERLPRLRSGRWINVGRLDINTTGLLLFTTDGELANRLMHPSYEMDREYAVRVRGEVTEEMLENLKNGVMLEDGPAKFTDIQEAPGGEGFNHWYHCVVMEGRNREVRRLWESQGLVVSRLKRVRFGPVFITSDLTMGRWREMGQQEVDILSEEVGLRPVALPAMKAKSREKLERMQRKSAKPVAPRSRPARSEGDERPARAPRGEGDERPVRAPRGEKAERPSRPRGEGAERPARAPRPAGRGEPRGTPIAERPKDSGRKPQRPARPQGDAVEVAERPQRKPKPQRPVSRRSNPPAGEGQRPGFGRKR
;
A
#
# COMPACT_ATOMS: atom_id res chain seq x y z
N MET A 1 42.09 28.65 21.47
CA MET A 1 41.67 27.66 20.46
C MET A 1 40.47 26.97 21.06
N ASN A 2 39.32 26.98 20.38
CA ASN A 2 38.06 26.57 21.00
C ASN A 2 37.90 25.05 20.93
N GLU A 3 37.46 24.44 22.03
CA GLU A 3 37.16 23.00 22.15
C GLU A 3 35.73 22.69 21.67
N ASP A 4 35.33 23.25 20.53
CA ASP A 4 33.99 23.10 19.97
C ASP A 4 34.01 22.31 18.65
N ASP A 5 32.99 21.46 18.47
CA ASP A 5 32.63 20.70 17.26
C ASP A 5 33.29 19.32 17.00
N TYR A 6 33.45 18.48 18.04
CA TYR A 6 33.51 17.02 17.84
C TYR A 6 32.10 16.41 17.81
N SER A 7 31.34 16.70 16.75
CA SER A 7 30.12 15.94 16.45
C SER A 7 30.52 14.49 16.11
N PRO A 8 30.12 13.47 16.90
CA PRO A 8 30.64 12.11 16.71
C PRO A 8 30.12 11.54 15.40
N ALA A 9 31.02 11.44 14.42
CA ALA A 9 30.72 10.98 13.07
C ALA A 9 30.11 9.57 13.07
N GLY A 10 29.21 9.32 12.11
CA GLY A 10 28.53 8.03 11.96
C GLY A 10 27.14 7.97 12.58
N GLU A 11 26.42 6.91 12.23
CA GLU A 11 25.02 6.69 12.60
C GLU A 11 24.91 5.65 13.72
N LYS A 12 23.91 5.76 14.60
CA LYS A 12 23.67 4.78 15.67
C LYS A 12 23.53 3.36 15.10
N LEU A 13 24.29 2.41 15.66
CA LEU A 13 24.39 1.02 15.19
C LEU A 13 23.03 0.34 14.99
N GLN A 14 22.11 0.52 15.93
CA GLN A 14 20.75 -0.02 15.84
C GLN A 14 19.91 0.60 14.71
N LYS A 15 20.20 1.84 14.28
CA LYS A 15 19.53 2.49 13.14
C LYS A 15 20.06 1.92 11.82
N VAL A 16 21.36 1.68 11.71
CA VAL A 16 22.00 1.04 10.54
C VAL A 16 21.46 -0.38 10.35
N LEU A 17 21.54 -1.23 11.39
CA LEU A 17 21.08 -2.62 11.34
C LEU A 17 19.56 -2.73 11.10
N ALA A 18 18.75 -1.80 11.63
CA ALA A 18 17.32 -1.74 11.35
C ALA A 18 16.98 -1.28 9.91
N ARG A 19 17.85 -0.47 9.28
CA ARG A 19 17.73 -0.10 7.85
C ARG A 19 18.08 -1.28 6.95
N MET A 20 19.08 -2.08 7.30
CA MET A 20 19.41 -3.33 6.59
C MET A 20 18.27 -4.37 6.64
N GLY A 21 17.34 -4.22 7.59
CA GLY A 21 16.13 -5.03 7.69
C GLY A 21 16.22 -6.22 8.64
N LEU A 22 17.26 -6.28 9.48
CA LEU A 22 17.55 -7.44 10.35
C LEU A 22 16.51 -7.62 11.46
N ALA A 23 16.16 -6.54 12.17
CA ALA A 23 15.10 -6.53 13.19
C ALA A 23 14.61 -5.09 13.47
N SER A 24 13.81 -4.88 14.54
CA SER A 24 13.47 -3.54 15.04
C SER A 24 14.65 -2.90 15.77
N ARG A 25 14.65 -1.56 15.92
CA ARG A 25 15.72 -0.85 16.64
C ARG A 25 15.86 -1.37 18.08
N ARG A 26 14.75 -1.66 18.76
CA ARG A 26 14.73 -2.17 20.15
C ARG A 26 15.26 -3.60 20.24
N ASP A 27 14.89 -4.45 19.29
CA ASP A 27 15.37 -5.84 19.23
C ASP A 27 16.90 -5.85 19.02
N ILE A 28 17.41 -4.93 18.19
CA ILE A 28 18.85 -4.77 17.97
C ILE A 28 19.55 -4.20 19.20
N GLU A 29 18.92 -3.27 19.94
CA GLU A 29 19.43 -2.80 21.23
C GLU A 29 19.56 -3.96 22.23
N ALA A 30 18.58 -4.87 22.28
CA ALA A 30 18.68 -6.12 23.05
C ALA A 30 19.82 -7.02 22.56
N TRP A 31 19.97 -7.24 21.24
CA TRP A 31 21.08 -8.05 20.69
C TRP A 31 22.48 -7.44 20.98
N ILE A 32 22.58 -6.12 21.08
CA ILE A 32 23.81 -5.43 21.50
C ILE A 32 24.08 -5.73 22.97
N THR A 33 23.09 -5.60 23.85
CA THR A 33 23.20 -5.97 25.29
C THR A 33 23.50 -7.47 25.50
N GLU A 34 22.99 -8.35 24.64
CA GLU A 34 23.30 -9.79 24.58
C GLU A 34 24.72 -10.10 24.06
N GLY A 35 25.49 -9.10 23.61
CA GLY A 35 26.85 -9.28 23.07
C GLY A 35 26.92 -9.95 21.70
N ARG A 36 25.78 -10.09 21.01
CA ARG A 36 25.65 -10.80 19.72
C ARG A 36 26.12 -9.97 18.53
N VAL A 37 26.18 -8.66 18.69
CA VAL A 37 26.65 -7.71 17.68
C VAL A 37 28.10 -7.34 17.96
N LYS A 38 28.95 -7.38 16.92
CA LYS A 38 30.34 -6.95 16.98
C LYS A 38 30.66 -5.91 15.91
N VAL A 39 31.46 -4.92 16.26
CA VAL A 39 32.00 -3.88 15.35
C VAL A 39 33.53 -3.99 15.37
N ASN A 40 34.14 -4.10 14.19
CA ASN A 40 35.59 -4.29 14.01
C ASN A 40 36.17 -5.46 14.84
N GLY A 41 35.36 -6.49 15.08
CA GLY A 41 35.71 -7.67 15.89
C GLY A 41 35.47 -7.54 17.40
N ALA A 42 35.31 -6.32 17.93
CA ALA A 42 34.97 -6.06 19.33
C ALA A 42 33.46 -6.16 19.58
N ALA A 43 33.05 -6.52 20.80
CA ALA A 43 31.63 -6.51 21.18
C ALA A 43 31.07 -5.08 21.15
N ALA A 44 29.88 -4.91 20.57
CA ALA A 44 29.26 -3.60 20.44
C ALA A 44 28.69 -3.10 21.78
N THR A 45 28.61 -1.78 21.95
CA THR A 45 27.99 -1.15 23.13
C THR A 45 26.72 -0.40 22.78
N LEU A 46 25.80 -0.28 23.75
CA LEU A 46 24.53 0.40 23.54
C LEU A 46 24.75 1.89 23.24
N GLY A 47 24.20 2.36 22.12
CA GLY A 47 24.37 3.74 21.66
C GLY A 47 25.62 3.99 20.81
N GLN A 48 26.47 2.98 20.58
CA GLN A 48 27.61 3.05 19.67
C GLN A 48 27.18 3.57 18.28
N ARG A 49 27.99 4.47 17.71
CA ARG A 49 27.87 4.93 16.33
C ARG A 49 28.85 4.17 15.44
N VAL A 50 28.50 4.03 14.17
CA VAL A 50 29.31 3.38 13.14
C VAL A 50 29.28 4.18 11.83
N ASP A 51 30.39 4.12 11.09
CA ASP A 51 30.57 4.78 9.80
C ASP A 51 30.45 3.79 8.62
N SER A 52 30.86 4.19 7.40
CA SER A 52 30.88 3.35 6.20
C SER A 52 32.03 2.33 6.13
N HIS A 53 33.06 2.44 6.97
CA HIS A 53 34.25 1.59 6.99
C HIS A 53 34.21 0.49 8.06
N ASP A 54 33.50 0.71 9.17
CA ASP A 54 33.33 -0.23 10.31
C ASP A 54 32.79 -1.64 9.95
N ALA A 55 33.57 -2.69 10.11
CA ALA A 55 33.14 -4.07 9.86
C ALA A 55 32.12 -4.55 10.92
N ILE A 56 30.82 -4.58 10.60
CA ILE A 56 29.76 -5.05 11.50
C ILE A 56 29.47 -6.54 11.28
N SER A 57 29.38 -7.32 12.36
CA SER A 57 28.91 -8.71 12.34
C SER A 57 27.84 -8.97 13.40
N VAL A 58 26.93 -9.90 13.11
CA VAL A 58 25.87 -10.35 14.04
C VAL A 58 25.92 -11.87 14.07
N ASP A 59 25.94 -12.46 15.28
CA ASP A 59 26.07 -13.91 15.49
C ASP A 59 27.24 -14.52 14.69
N GLY A 60 28.37 -13.80 14.64
CA GLY A 60 29.59 -14.19 13.91
C GLY A 60 29.53 -14.04 12.38
N ARG A 61 28.40 -13.61 11.81
CA ARG A 61 28.26 -13.39 10.36
C ARG A 61 28.56 -11.94 10.01
N LEU A 62 29.63 -11.72 9.23
CA LEU A 62 29.98 -10.40 8.70
C LEU A 62 28.89 -9.90 7.74
N LEU A 63 28.38 -8.71 8.00
CA LEU A 63 27.34 -8.08 7.19
C LEU A 63 27.98 -7.33 6.03
N LYS A 64 27.60 -7.67 4.80
CA LYS A 64 27.90 -6.83 3.64
C LYS A 64 27.03 -5.59 3.71
N ARG A 65 27.67 -4.44 3.96
CA ARG A 65 27.08 -3.14 3.68
C ARG A 65 27.34 -2.85 2.21
N GLU A 66 26.27 -2.71 1.44
CA GLU A 66 26.37 -2.18 0.07
C GLU A 66 26.69 -0.69 0.23
N GLU A 67 27.95 -0.32 0.01
CA GLU A 67 28.38 1.08 -0.07
C GLU A 67 27.50 1.81 -1.08
N GLU A 68 26.84 2.88 -0.63
CA GLU A 68 26.16 3.87 -1.48
C GLU A 68 25.20 3.30 -2.54
N ALA A 69 24.57 2.15 -2.28
CA ALA A 69 23.27 1.86 -2.87
C ALA A 69 22.26 2.86 -2.29
N GLU A 70 22.12 4.03 -2.95
CA GLU A 70 21.22 5.13 -2.60
C GLU A 70 19.96 4.55 -1.97
N SER A 71 19.69 4.89 -0.70
CA SER A 71 18.68 4.17 0.08
C SER A 71 17.31 4.39 -0.53
N VAL A 72 16.89 3.46 -1.40
CA VAL A 72 15.78 3.69 -2.31
C VAL A 72 14.53 3.99 -1.50
N ARG A 73 14.03 5.23 -1.62
CA ARG A 73 12.82 5.69 -0.94
C ARG A 73 11.60 5.15 -1.68
N ARG A 74 11.24 3.92 -1.39
CA ARG A 74 10.02 3.28 -1.91
C ARG A 74 8.88 3.62 -0.99
N VAL A 75 7.72 3.95 -1.54
CA VAL A 75 6.50 4.20 -0.77
C VAL A 75 5.35 3.39 -1.36
N LEU A 76 4.60 2.69 -0.51
CA LEU A 76 3.36 2.01 -0.86
C LEU A 76 2.18 2.76 -0.26
N ILE A 77 1.10 2.82 -1.03
CA ILE A 77 -0.24 3.21 -0.55
C ILE A 77 -1.03 1.92 -0.38
N TYR A 78 -1.44 1.60 0.83
CA TYR A 78 -2.29 0.45 1.15
C TYR A 78 -3.70 0.90 1.52
N ASN A 79 -4.72 0.27 0.95
CA ASN A 79 -6.09 0.41 1.42
C ASN A 79 -6.36 -0.65 2.49
N LYS A 80 -6.08 -0.31 3.74
CA LYS A 80 -6.23 -1.19 4.91
C LYS A 80 -7.71 -1.61 5.07
N PRO A 81 -8.01 -2.93 5.16
CA PRO A 81 -9.32 -3.42 5.55
C PRO A 81 -9.52 -3.45 7.07
N GLU A 82 -10.75 -3.70 7.50
CA GLU A 82 -11.07 -4.02 8.90
C GLU A 82 -10.47 -5.38 9.29
N GLY A 83 -10.19 -5.57 10.58
CA GLY A 83 -9.66 -6.82 11.13
C GLY A 83 -8.13 -6.99 11.04
N GLU A 84 -7.42 -6.09 10.36
CA GLU A 84 -5.95 -6.07 10.35
C GLU A 84 -5.37 -5.12 11.40
N VAL A 85 -4.29 -5.54 12.08
CA VAL A 85 -3.57 -4.74 13.08
C VAL A 85 -2.30 -4.09 12.53
N CYS A 86 -2.04 -2.84 12.92
CA CYS A 86 -0.83 -2.08 12.55
C CYS A 86 0.38 -2.40 13.45
N THR A 87 0.68 -3.69 13.64
CA THR A 87 1.89 -4.18 14.32
C THR A 87 2.63 -5.19 13.45
N ARG A 88 3.92 -5.41 13.71
CA ARG A 88 4.75 -6.42 13.03
C ARG A 88 4.65 -7.80 13.65
N ASP A 89 4.36 -7.83 14.94
CA ASP A 89 4.19 -9.01 15.75
C ASP A 89 2.97 -8.76 16.65
N ASP A 90 2.05 -9.71 16.70
CA ASP A 90 0.79 -9.61 17.42
C ASP A 90 0.64 -10.83 18.33
N PRO A 91 0.72 -10.67 19.67
CA PRO A 91 0.68 -11.81 20.60
C PRO A 91 -0.61 -12.65 20.53
N GLU A 92 -1.70 -12.07 20.01
CA GLU A 92 -3.00 -12.74 19.81
C GLU A 92 -3.10 -13.44 18.44
N GLY A 93 -2.06 -13.37 17.59
CA GLY A 93 -2.03 -13.99 16.27
C GLY A 93 -3.01 -13.38 15.26
N ARG A 94 -3.42 -12.12 15.44
CA ARG A 94 -4.36 -11.43 14.53
C ARG A 94 -3.66 -11.05 13.22
N PRO A 95 -4.39 -11.01 12.08
CA PRO A 95 -3.81 -10.63 10.80
C PRO A 95 -3.14 -9.25 10.84
N THR A 96 -1.89 -9.17 10.40
CA THR A 96 -1.11 -7.94 10.37
C THR A 96 -1.17 -7.28 9.00
N VAL A 97 -1.08 -5.94 8.99
CA VAL A 97 -0.99 -5.17 7.73
C VAL A 97 0.26 -5.49 6.88
N PHE A 98 1.23 -6.25 7.40
CA PHE A 98 2.47 -6.60 6.72
C PHE A 98 2.38 -7.88 5.87
N GLU A 99 1.44 -8.78 6.17
CA GLU A 99 1.33 -10.10 5.51
C GLU A 99 1.12 -10.02 3.99
N ARG A 100 0.43 -8.98 3.53
CA ARG A 100 0.05 -8.81 2.11
C ARG A 100 1.02 -7.94 1.31
N LEU A 101 2.04 -7.38 1.97
CA LEU A 101 2.99 -6.47 1.34
C LEU A 101 4.04 -7.23 0.51
N PRO A 102 4.61 -6.62 -0.55
CA PRO A 102 5.62 -7.27 -1.37
C PRO A 102 6.91 -7.43 -0.57
N ARG A 103 7.48 -8.64 -0.56
CA ARG A 103 8.78 -8.89 0.09
C ARG A 103 9.89 -8.07 -0.59
N LEU A 104 10.68 -7.39 0.24
CA LEU A 104 11.88 -6.66 -0.18
C LEU A 104 13.08 -7.61 -0.31
N ARG A 105 14.10 -7.20 -1.07
CA ARG A 105 15.39 -7.91 -1.14
C ARG A 105 16.35 -7.48 -0.04
N SER A 106 16.30 -6.19 0.30
CA SER A 106 17.06 -5.52 1.35
C SER A 106 16.13 -4.53 2.05
N GLY A 107 16.35 -4.30 3.36
CA GLY A 107 15.52 -3.44 4.18
C GLY A 107 14.11 -3.98 4.46
N ARG A 108 13.26 -3.12 5.02
CA ARG A 108 11.93 -3.49 5.54
C ARG A 108 10.91 -2.36 5.37
N TRP A 109 9.64 -2.71 5.21
CA TRP A 109 8.54 -1.73 5.22
C TRP A 109 8.30 -1.16 6.62
N ILE A 110 8.10 0.15 6.70
CA ILE A 110 7.77 0.90 7.91
C ILE A 110 6.41 1.57 7.67
N ASN A 111 5.43 1.28 8.52
CA ASN A 111 4.12 1.92 8.46
C ASN A 111 4.22 3.39 8.90
N VAL A 112 3.58 4.29 8.17
CA VAL A 112 3.46 5.71 8.53
C VAL A 112 2.17 5.88 9.32
N GLY A 113 2.33 6.10 10.62
CA GLY A 113 1.24 6.13 11.59
C GLY A 113 0.60 4.76 11.79
N ARG A 114 -0.56 4.76 12.46
CA ARG A 114 -1.39 3.57 12.69
C ARG A 114 -2.83 3.86 12.29
N LEU A 115 -3.60 2.81 12.08
CA LEU A 115 -5.06 2.82 12.00
C LEU A 115 -5.57 1.72 12.93
N ASP A 116 -6.70 1.96 13.61
CA ASP A 116 -7.31 0.95 14.47
C ASP A 116 -7.71 -0.30 13.67
N ILE A 117 -7.89 -1.42 14.37
CA ILE A 117 -8.35 -2.68 13.77
C ILE A 117 -9.69 -2.53 13.02
N ASN A 118 -10.60 -1.70 13.54
CA ASN A 118 -11.92 -1.38 12.96
C ASN A 118 -11.92 -0.07 12.14
N THR A 119 -10.76 0.38 11.67
CA THR A 119 -10.62 1.57 10.81
C THR A 119 -10.00 1.16 9.48
N THR A 120 -10.61 1.63 8.39
CA THR A 120 -10.23 1.30 7.01
C THR A 120 -9.48 2.43 6.32
N GLY A 121 -8.97 2.15 5.12
CA GLY A 121 -8.52 3.17 4.19
C GLY A 121 -7.00 3.35 4.17
N LEU A 122 -6.56 4.55 3.81
CA LEU A 122 -5.20 4.83 3.40
C LEU A 122 -4.20 4.64 4.53
N LEU A 123 -3.23 3.74 4.34
CA LEU A 123 -2.06 3.57 5.18
C LEU A 123 -0.81 3.56 4.29
N LEU A 124 0.13 4.47 4.56
CA LEU A 124 1.39 4.52 3.82
C LEU A 124 2.41 3.57 4.45
N PHE A 125 3.25 2.96 3.61
CA PHE A 125 4.44 2.24 4.04
C PHE A 125 5.66 2.76 3.28
N THR A 126 6.80 2.90 3.95
CA THR A 126 8.05 3.30 3.28
C THR A 126 9.23 2.44 3.70
N THR A 127 10.25 2.36 2.87
CA THR A 127 11.58 1.83 3.23
C THR A 127 12.45 2.86 3.94
N ASP A 128 12.14 4.14 3.84
CA ASP A 128 12.92 5.23 4.44
C ASP A 128 12.37 5.59 5.83
N GLY A 129 13.14 5.25 6.87
CA GLY A 129 12.79 5.56 8.25
C GLY A 129 12.87 7.04 8.63
N GLU A 130 13.52 7.88 7.83
CA GLU A 130 13.52 9.34 8.01
C GLU A 130 12.21 9.93 7.49
N LEU A 131 11.80 9.58 6.27
CA LEU A 131 10.49 9.93 5.71
C LEU A 131 9.35 9.50 6.64
N ALA A 132 9.39 8.25 7.11
CA ALA A 132 8.38 7.74 8.05
C ALA A 132 8.32 8.58 9.33
N ASN A 133 9.48 8.96 9.89
CA ASN A 133 9.55 9.76 11.10
C ASN A 133 8.93 11.15 10.90
N ARG A 134 9.32 11.86 9.84
CA ARG A 134 8.82 13.22 9.57
C ARG A 134 7.32 13.24 9.30
N LEU A 135 6.81 12.35 8.46
CA LEU A 135 5.37 12.23 8.18
C LEU A 135 4.51 11.91 9.43
N MET A 136 5.10 11.27 10.45
CA MET A 136 4.45 10.99 11.73
C MET A 136 4.64 12.08 12.79
N HIS A 137 5.63 12.96 12.64
CA HIS A 137 6.01 13.89 13.69
C HIS A 137 5.09 15.12 13.71
N PRO A 138 4.54 15.54 14.87
CA PRO A 138 3.54 16.62 14.92
C PRO A 138 4.00 17.93 14.30
N SER A 139 5.30 18.26 14.35
CA SER A 139 5.85 19.52 13.81
C SER A 139 5.73 19.70 12.29
N TYR A 140 5.38 18.66 11.54
CA TYR A 140 5.11 18.75 10.11
C TYR A 140 3.62 18.93 9.81
N GLU A 141 2.76 18.90 10.84
CA GLU A 141 1.32 19.19 10.75
C GLU A 141 0.59 18.45 9.60
N MET A 142 1.07 17.25 9.26
CA MET A 142 0.51 16.44 8.17
C MET A 142 -0.96 16.13 8.45
N ASP A 143 -1.84 16.67 7.63
CA ASP A 143 -3.27 16.50 7.82
C ASP A 143 -3.76 15.08 7.43
N ARG A 144 -4.88 14.67 8.03
CA ARG A 144 -5.52 13.39 7.75
C ARG A 144 -7.00 13.60 7.57
N GLU A 145 -7.51 13.21 6.42
CA GLU A 145 -8.92 13.30 6.09
C GLU A 145 -9.60 11.93 6.23
N TYR A 146 -10.73 11.91 6.91
CA TYR A 146 -11.53 10.73 7.16
C TYR A 146 -12.94 10.91 6.61
N ALA A 147 -13.39 9.94 5.82
CA ALA A 147 -14.81 9.74 5.57
C ALA A 147 -15.40 8.98 6.76
N VAL A 148 -16.30 9.64 7.48
CA VAL A 148 -16.94 9.18 8.73
C VAL A 148 -18.42 8.97 8.47
N ARG A 149 -18.98 7.82 8.87
CA ARG A 149 -20.44 7.64 8.90
C ARG A 149 -20.94 7.67 10.33
N VAL A 150 -21.61 8.75 10.68
CA VAL A 150 -22.15 9.01 12.01
C VAL A 150 -23.58 8.48 12.10
N ARG A 151 -23.96 7.94 13.26
CA ARG A 151 -25.34 7.54 13.59
C ARG A 151 -25.89 8.48 14.65
N GLY A 152 -26.90 9.24 14.29
CA GLY A 152 -27.46 10.33 15.09
C GLY A 152 -27.99 11.45 14.19
N GLU A 153 -28.80 12.33 14.77
CA GLU A 153 -29.12 13.64 14.20
C GLU A 153 -27.96 14.59 14.51
N VAL A 154 -27.46 15.30 13.49
CA VAL A 154 -26.31 16.22 13.63
C VAL A 154 -26.82 17.63 13.41
N THR A 155 -26.71 18.48 14.43
CA THR A 155 -27.09 19.90 14.34
C THR A 155 -25.90 20.76 13.92
N GLU A 156 -26.15 21.94 13.35
CA GLU A 156 -25.07 22.87 13.00
C GLU A 156 -24.26 23.29 14.24
N GLU A 157 -24.92 23.47 15.40
CA GLU A 157 -24.25 23.74 16.68
C GLU A 157 -23.22 22.67 17.06
N MET A 158 -23.51 21.38 16.82
CA MET A 158 -22.53 20.31 17.02
C MET A 158 -21.34 20.43 16.06
N LEU A 159 -21.58 20.81 14.80
CA LEU A 159 -20.52 21.02 13.81
C LEU A 159 -19.63 22.22 14.17
N GLU A 160 -20.23 23.31 14.64
CA GLU A 160 -19.51 24.50 15.14
C GLU A 160 -18.68 24.15 16.38
N ASN A 161 -19.26 23.46 17.38
CA ASN A 161 -18.54 23.01 18.57
C ASN A 161 -17.33 22.13 18.22
N LEU A 162 -17.49 21.21 17.27
CA LEU A 162 -16.41 20.34 16.80
C LEU A 162 -15.30 21.07 16.02
N LYS A 163 -15.60 22.21 15.38
CA LYS A 163 -14.64 23.09 14.69
C LYS A 163 -13.93 24.05 15.67
N ASN A 164 -14.67 24.59 16.64
CA ASN A 164 -14.14 25.47 17.68
C ASN A 164 -13.21 24.70 18.64
N GLY A 165 -13.61 23.49 19.00
CA GLY A 165 -12.84 22.53 19.78
C GLY A 165 -13.51 22.14 21.09
N VAL A 166 -13.29 20.88 21.48
CA VAL A 166 -13.92 20.23 22.62
C VAL A 166 -12.87 19.64 23.56
N MET A 167 -13.17 19.57 24.85
CA MET A 167 -12.30 18.94 25.83
C MET A 167 -12.48 17.42 25.80
N LEU A 168 -11.41 16.70 25.46
CA LEU A 168 -11.33 15.25 25.61
C LEU A 168 -10.47 14.89 26.84
N GLU A 169 -10.50 13.61 27.24
CA GLU A 169 -9.76 13.07 28.40
C GLU A 169 -8.25 13.38 28.39
N ASP A 170 -7.65 13.44 27.20
CA ASP A 170 -6.23 13.71 26.96
C ASP A 170 -5.97 15.17 26.50
N GLY A 171 -6.93 16.08 26.68
CA GLY A 171 -6.81 17.51 26.37
C GLY A 171 -7.75 18.01 25.26
N PRO A 172 -7.71 19.30 24.91
CA PRO A 172 -8.55 19.88 23.85
C PRO A 172 -8.25 19.24 22.49
N ALA A 173 -9.27 19.05 21.66
CA ALA A 173 -9.15 18.56 20.28
C ALA A 173 -10.22 19.21 19.39
N LYS A 174 -9.98 19.27 18.07
CA LYS A 174 -10.95 19.80 17.10
C LYS A 174 -10.77 19.18 15.72
N PHE A 175 -11.80 19.27 14.88
CA PHE A 175 -11.63 19.12 13.44
C PHE A 175 -11.15 20.43 12.82
N THR A 176 -10.18 20.37 11.91
CA THR A 176 -9.73 21.52 11.11
C THR A 176 -10.81 21.91 10.09
N ASP A 177 -11.46 20.91 9.52
CA ASP A 177 -12.59 21.07 8.61
C ASP A 177 -13.58 19.91 8.78
N ILE A 178 -14.87 20.21 8.57
CA ILE A 178 -15.98 19.25 8.54
C ILE A 178 -16.91 19.66 7.41
N GLN A 179 -17.07 18.75 6.45
CA GLN A 179 -17.97 18.89 5.30
C GLN A 179 -18.97 17.74 5.30
N GLU A 180 -20.26 18.02 5.11
CA GLU A 180 -21.24 16.96 4.87
C GLU A 180 -21.00 16.32 3.50
N ALA A 181 -21.01 14.99 3.45
CA ALA A 181 -20.78 14.24 2.23
C ALA A 181 -22.14 13.84 1.61
N PRO A 182 -22.31 13.92 0.28
CA PRO A 182 -23.50 13.38 -0.36
C PRO A 182 -23.67 11.88 -0.09
N GLY A 183 -24.76 11.54 0.59
CA GLY A 183 -25.11 10.17 0.93
C GLY A 183 -25.44 10.00 2.40
N GLY A 184 -26.61 9.45 2.66
CA GLY A 184 -27.17 9.22 3.99
C GLY A 184 -28.63 8.83 3.82
N GLU A 185 -29.06 7.80 4.53
CA GLU A 185 -30.46 7.34 4.50
C GLU A 185 -30.97 7.26 5.94
N GLY A 186 -32.01 8.05 6.23
CA GLY A 186 -32.53 8.22 7.58
C GLY A 186 -31.44 8.66 8.56
N PHE A 187 -31.30 7.93 9.67
CA PHE A 187 -30.51 8.31 10.84
C PHE A 187 -28.99 8.08 10.71
N ASN A 188 -28.44 8.05 9.49
CA ASN A 188 -27.00 7.87 9.25
C ASN A 188 -26.49 8.83 8.18
N HIS A 189 -25.59 9.73 8.57
CA HIS A 189 -25.02 10.77 7.72
C HIS A 189 -23.53 10.51 7.49
N TRP A 190 -23.00 10.95 6.35
CA TRP A 190 -21.58 10.90 6.05
C TRP A 190 -20.95 12.29 6.13
N TYR A 191 -19.74 12.37 6.70
CA TYR A 191 -18.95 13.59 6.78
C TYR A 191 -17.52 13.32 6.34
N HIS A 192 -16.90 14.30 5.70
CA HIS A 192 -15.45 14.39 5.55
C HIS A 192 -14.91 15.26 6.69
N CYS A 193 -14.04 14.68 7.52
CA CYS A 193 -13.45 15.34 8.69
C CYS A 193 -11.92 15.39 8.54
N VAL A 194 -11.32 16.55 8.74
CA VAL A 194 -9.85 16.74 8.70
C VAL A 194 -9.29 16.95 10.11
N VAL A 195 -8.19 16.26 10.44
CA VAL A 195 -7.42 16.46 11.68
C VAL A 195 -5.92 16.64 11.38
N MET A 196 -5.25 17.54 12.11
CA MET A 196 -3.80 17.78 11.98
C MET A 196 -2.95 16.83 12.83
N GLU A 197 -3.54 16.28 13.90
CA GLU A 197 -2.90 15.35 14.81
C GLU A 197 -3.38 13.89 14.58
N GLY A 198 -3.06 12.99 15.50
CA GLY A 198 -3.23 11.56 15.34
C GLY A 198 -3.29 10.84 16.69
N ARG A 199 -4.01 11.44 17.65
CA ARG A 199 -4.23 10.88 18.99
C ARG A 199 -5.05 9.60 18.89
N ASN A 200 -5.03 8.81 19.98
CA ASN A 200 -5.74 7.54 19.98
C ASN A 200 -7.24 7.76 19.76
N ARG A 201 -7.81 7.14 18.71
CA ARG A 201 -9.24 7.18 18.37
C ARG A 201 -9.85 8.59 18.27
N GLU A 202 -9.02 9.61 18.02
CA GLU A 202 -9.37 11.03 18.09
C GLU A 202 -10.69 11.40 17.37
N VAL A 203 -10.80 11.03 16.09
CA VAL A 203 -12.02 11.26 15.27
C VAL A 203 -13.27 10.67 15.92
N ARG A 204 -13.16 9.49 16.56
CA ARG A 204 -14.29 8.84 17.24
C ARG A 204 -14.67 9.60 18.50
N ARG A 205 -13.67 9.96 19.33
CA ARG A 205 -13.86 10.68 20.59
C ARG A 205 -14.41 12.10 20.38
N LEU A 206 -14.04 12.76 19.29
CA LEU A 206 -14.64 14.02 18.84
C LEU A 206 -16.15 13.87 18.64
N TRP A 207 -16.60 12.96 17.77
CA TRP A 207 -18.04 12.69 17.58
C TRP A 207 -18.74 12.18 18.85
N GLU A 208 -18.10 11.30 19.62
CA GLU A 208 -18.62 10.76 20.89
C GLU A 208 -18.85 11.87 21.94
N SER A 209 -18.05 12.96 21.92
CA SER A 209 -18.25 14.14 22.80
C SER A 209 -19.57 14.88 22.55
N GLN A 210 -20.13 14.78 21.34
CA GLN A 210 -21.42 15.35 20.97
C GLN A 210 -22.58 14.34 21.16
N GLY A 211 -22.33 13.21 21.81
CA GLY A 211 -23.30 12.12 21.98
C GLY A 211 -23.49 11.24 20.73
N LEU A 212 -22.67 11.42 19.69
CA LEU A 212 -22.83 10.79 18.38
C LEU A 212 -21.91 9.57 18.20
N VAL A 213 -22.40 8.52 17.52
CA VAL A 213 -21.66 7.25 17.39
C VAL A 213 -21.12 7.05 15.96
N VAL A 214 -19.80 6.88 15.84
CA VAL A 214 -19.14 6.60 14.55
C VAL A 214 -19.31 5.14 14.13
N SER A 215 -20.24 4.90 13.21
CA SER A 215 -20.56 3.57 12.68
C SER A 215 -19.55 3.03 11.65
N ARG A 216 -18.92 3.92 10.86
CA ARG A 216 -17.82 3.59 9.93
C ARG A 216 -16.80 4.69 9.90
N LEU A 217 -15.52 4.32 9.75
CA LEU A 217 -14.40 5.25 9.67
C LEU A 217 -13.41 4.77 8.59
N LYS A 218 -13.14 5.63 7.61
CA LYS A 218 -12.21 5.36 6.51
C LYS A 218 -11.28 6.56 6.33
N ARG A 219 -9.97 6.38 6.49
CA ARG A 219 -9.00 7.42 6.09
C ARG A 219 -8.95 7.49 4.56
N VAL A 220 -9.26 8.65 4.00
CA VAL A 220 -9.29 8.87 2.55
C VAL A 220 -8.06 9.66 2.06
N ARG A 221 -7.41 10.44 2.94
CA ARG A 221 -6.22 11.22 2.61
C ARG A 221 -5.21 11.24 3.76
N PHE A 222 -3.94 11.45 3.43
CA PHE A 222 -2.86 11.73 4.37
C PHE A 222 -1.87 12.68 3.68
N GLY A 223 -1.80 13.94 4.14
CA GLY A 223 -1.06 15.00 3.45
C GLY A 223 -1.47 15.10 1.96
N PRO A 224 -0.51 15.14 1.03
CA PRO A 224 -0.79 15.22 -0.42
C PRO A 224 -1.29 13.89 -1.02
N VAL A 225 -1.37 12.79 -0.25
CA VAL A 225 -1.68 11.46 -0.79
C VAL A 225 -3.15 11.10 -0.59
N PHE A 226 -3.87 10.96 -1.71
CA PHE A 226 -5.28 10.56 -1.77
C PHE A 226 -5.43 9.06 -2.01
N ILE A 227 -6.50 8.47 -1.49
CA ILE A 227 -6.90 7.11 -1.84
C ILE A 227 -7.60 7.11 -3.21
N THR A 228 -7.01 6.42 -4.18
CA THR A 228 -7.55 6.34 -5.54
C THR A 228 -8.63 5.24 -5.62
N SER A 229 -9.63 5.43 -6.49
CA SER A 229 -10.83 4.56 -6.57
C SER A 229 -10.55 3.15 -7.11
N ASP A 230 -9.46 2.98 -7.86
CA ASP A 230 -8.94 1.70 -8.34
C ASP A 230 -8.32 0.85 -7.21
N LEU A 231 -7.87 1.49 -6.12
CA LEU A 231 -7.23 0.84 -4.99
C LEU A 231 -8.29 0.32 -3.99
N THR A 232 -8.92 -0.81 -4.31
CA THR A 232 -9.91 -1.45 -3.44
C THR A 232 -9.28 -1.95 -2.12
N MET A 233 -10.12 -2.19 -1.09
CA MET A 233 -9.69 -2.71 0.21
C MET A 233 -8.84 -3.98 0.10
N GLY A 234 -7.79 -4.08 0.93
CA GLY A 234 -6.83 -5.18 0.94
C GLY A 234 -5.75 -5.11 -0.17
N ARG A 235 -5.80 -4.12 -1.07
CA ARG A 235 -4.78 -3.90 -2.11
C ARG A 235 -3.80 -2.79 -1.72
N TRP A 236 -2.60 -2.87 -2.28
CA TRP A 236 -1.59 -1.81 -2.27
C TRP A 236 -1.20 -1.43 -3.70
N ARG A 237 -0.82 -0.18 -3.90
CA ARG A 237 -0.01 0.27 -5.05
C ARG A 237 1.31 0.84 -4.56
N GLU A 238 2.31 0.84 -5.43
CA GLU A 238 3.57 1.53 -5.19
C GLU A 238 3.51 2.92 -5.84
N MET A 239 4.06 3.93 -5.17
CA MET A 239 4.09 5.31 -5.66
C MET A 239 5.12 5.46 -6.77
N GLY A 240 4.80 6.28 -7.78
CA GLY A 240 5.73 6.70 -8.82
C GLY A 240 6.72 7.74 -8.32
N GLN A 241 7.75 8.03 -9.13
CA GLN A 241 8.81 9.00 -8.80
C GLN A 241 8.24 10.35 -8.33
N GLN A 242 7.41 10.97 -9.17
CA GLN A 242 6.79 12.27 -8.91
C GLN A 242 6.00 12.30 -7.59
N GLU A 243 5.27 11.23 -7.27
CA GLU A 243 4.48 11.14 -6.04
C GLU A 243 5.39 11.01 -4.80
N VAL A 244 6.52 10.31 -4.92
CA VAL A 244 7.52 10.17 -3.84
C VAL A 244 8.30 11.47 -3.65
N ASP A 245 8.56 12.22 -4.72
CA ASP A 245 9.27 13.49 -4.68
C ASP A 245 8.41 14.56 -3.99
N ILE A 246 7.14 14.72 -4.41
CA ILE A 246 6.17 15.61 -3.74
C ILE A 246 6.06 15.27 -2.24
N LEU A 247 5.90 13.98 -1.89
CA LEU A 247 5.83 13.54 -0.49
C LEU A 247 7.15 13.75 0.29
N SER A 248 8.29 13.81 -0.39
CA SER A 248 9.59 14.10 0.24
C SER A 248 9.77 15.60 0.46
N GLU A 249 9.41 16.42 -0.53
CA GLU A 249 9.50 17.88 -0.49
C GLU A 249 8.61 18.48 0.60
N GLU A 250 7.40 17.94 0.76
CA GLU A 250 6.44 18.30 1.82
C GLU A 250 7.03 18.23 3.24
N VAL A 251 7.99 17.32 3.47
CA VAL A 251 8.70 17.16 4.76
C VAL A 251 10.16 17.63 4.72
N GLY A 252 10.52 18.45 3.72
CA GLY A 252 11.87 19.02 3.58
C GLY A 252 12.97 17.96 3.39
N LEU A 253 12.66 16.85 2.71
CA LEU A 253 13.63 15.84 2.29
C LEU A 253 13.98 16.02 0.82
N ARG A 254 15.27 15.88 0.50
CA ARG A 254 15.74 15.87 -0.89
C ARG A 254 15.10 14.69 -1.66
N PRO A 255 14.58 14.91 -2.88
CA PRO A 255 14.22 13.84 -3.82
C PRO A 255 15.32 12.79 -3.97
N VAL A 256 14.92 11.53 -4.17
CA VAL A 256 15.83 10.39 -4.40
C VAL A 256 15.28 9.58 -5.57
N ALA A 257 16.12 9.32 -6.56
CA ALA A 257 15.70 8.58 -7.75
C ALA A 257 15.37 7.12 -7.42
N LEU A 258 14.19 6.66 -7.84
CA LEU A 258 13.82 5.26 -7.85
C LEU A 258 14.64 4.54 -8.94
N PRO A 259 15.27 3.39 -8.63
CA PRO A 259 16.09 2.66 -9.58
C PRO A 259 15.23 2.14 -10.73
N ALA A 260 15.78 2.19 -11.95
CA ALA A 260 15.12 1.72 -13.15
C ALA A 260 14.68 0.24 -13.02
N MET A 261 13.39 0.03 -12.80
CA MET A 261 12.80 -1.31 -12.67
C MET A 261 12.85 -2.06 -14.00
N LYS A 262 13.66 -3.12 -14.07
CA LYS A 262 13.69 -4.07 -15.21
C LYS A 262 12.27 -4.54 -15.53
N ALA A 263 11.91 -4.63 -16.81
CA ALA A 263 10.55 -4.95 -17.26
C ALA A 263 9.93 -6.17 -16.56
N LYS A 264 10.68 -7.28 -16.45
CA LYS A 264 10.24 -8.50 -15.73
C LYS A 264 9.95 -8.28 -14.24
N SER A 265 10.64 -7.34 -13.58
CA SER A 265 10.37 -6.98 -12.18
C SER A 265 9.08 -6.16 -12.05
N ARG A 266 8.83 -5.23 -12.98
CA ARG A 266 7.60 -4.43 -13.06
C ARG A 266 6.38 -5.31 -13.32
N GLU A 267 6.46 -6.20 -14.31
CA GLU A 267 5.41 -7.18 -14.62
C GLU A 267 5.12 -8.12 -13.42
N LYS A 268 6.15 -8.58 -12.71
CA LYS A 268 5.97 -9.37 -11.49
C LYS A 268 5.28 -8.57 -10.37
N LEU A 269 5.64 -7.30 -10.19
CA LEU A 269 5.01 -6.42 -9.20
C LEU A 269 3.53 -6.19 -9.52
N GLU A 270 3.23 -5.87 -10.77
CA GLU A 270 1.86 -5.67 -11.26
C GLU A 270 1.03 -6.96 -11.12
N ARG A 271 1.60 -8.13 -11.44
CA ARG A 271 0.94 -9.42 -11.19
C ARG A 271 0.71 -9.70 -9.69
N MET A 272 1.53 -9.17 -8.79
CA MET A 272 1.29 -9.26 -7.34
C MET A 272 0.17 -8.31 -6.89
N GLN A 273 0.14 -7.08 -7.37
CA GLN A 273 -0.97 -6.13 -7.15
C GLN A 273 -2.30 -6.68 -7.67
N ARG A 274 -2.30 -7.33 -8.84
CA ARG A 274 -3.45 -8.07 -9.41
C ARG A 274 -3.76 -9.39 -8.68
N LYS A 275 -2.95 -9.85 -7.73
CA LYS A 275 -3.18 -11.07 -6.93
C LYS A 275 -3.65 -10.79 -5.50
N SER A 276 -3.13 -9.75 -4.85
CA SER A 276 -3.74 -9.17 -3.64
C SER A 276 -5.16 -8.62 -3.92
N ALA A 277 -5.54 -8.55 -5.19
CA ALA A 277 -6.85 -8.16 -5.67
C ALA A 277 -8.02 -9.10 -5.37
N LYS A 278 -7.78 -10.36 -4.96
CA LYS A 278 -8.87 -11.25 -4.54
C LYS A 278 -9.48 -10.72 -3.25
N PRO A 279 -10.79 -10.42 -3.20
CA PRO A 279 -11.43 -9.96 -1.97
C PRO A 279 -11.21 -10.96 -0.85
N VAL A 280 -11.04 -10.47 0.38
CA VAL A 280 -11.28 -11.27 1.57
C VAL A 280 -12.73 -11.72 1.48
N ALA A 281 -12.96 -13.00 1.17
CA ALA A 281 -14.30 -13.58 1.29
C ALA A 281 -14.77 -13.29 2.72
N PRO A 282 -16.03 -12.86 2.94
CA PRO A 282 -16.57 -12.75 4.29
C PRO A 282 -16.30 -14.08 4.97
N ARG A 283 -15.61 -14.07 6.12
CA ARG A 283 -15.37 -15.29 6.88
C ARG A 283 -16.74 -15.94 7.08
N SER A 284 -16.94 -17.09 6.44
CA SER A 284 -18.12 -17.92 6.67
C SER A 284 -18.25 -18.06 8.18
N ARG A 285 -19.44 -17.78 8.73
CA ARG A 285 -19.73 -18.07 10.14
C ARG A 285 -19.22 -19.50 10.38
N PRO A 286 -18.44 -19.77 11.46
CA PRO A 286 -17.83 -21.09 11.64
C PRO A 286 -18.92 -22.14 11.46
N ALA A 287 -18.63 -23.13 10.61
CA ALA A 287 -19.57 -24.22 10.38
C ALA A 287 -19.93 -24.79 11.74
N ARG A 288 -21.24 -24.90 12.03
CA ARG A 288 -21.69 -25.56 13.25
C ARG A 288 -21.04 -26.93 13.28
N SER A 289 -20.29 -27.21 14.34
CA SER A 289 -19.75 -28.54 14.60
C SER A 289 -20.89 -29.55 14.57
N GLU A 290 -20.70 -30.63 13.83
CA GLU A 290 -21.53 -31.83 13.98
C GLU A 290 -21.40 -32.29 15.44
N GLY A 291 -22.49 -32.26 16.19
CA GLY A 291 -22.45 -32.52 17.64
C GLY A 291 -23.62 -31.98 18.47
N ASP A 292 -24.46 -31.07 17.94
CA ASP A 292 -25.72 -30.67 18.61
C ASP A 292 -26.90 -31.52 18.09
N GLU A 293 -27.24 -32.58 18.82
CA GLU A 293 -28.44 -33.36 18.57
C GLU A 293 -29.70 -32.50 18.81
N ARG A 294 -30.53 -32.36 17.78
CA ARG A 294 -31.88 -31.80 17.96
C ARG A 294 -32.71 -32.81 18.76
N PRO A 295 -33.37 -32.42 19.87
CA PRO A 295 -34.31 -33.32 20.54
C PRO A 295 -35.43 -33.71 19.59
N ALA A 296 -35.73 -35.01 19.53
CA ALA A 296 -36.72 -35.57 18.63
C ALA A 296 -38.12 -35.02 18.92
N ARG A 297 -38.87 -34.72 17.87
CA ARG A 297 -40.26 -34.23 17.96
C ARG A 297 -41.17 -35.39 18.40
N ALA A 298 -41.83 -35.23 19.53
CA ALA A 298 -42.77 -36.21 20.07
C ALA A 298 -43.91 -36.56 19.07
N PRO A 299 -44.44 -37.79 19.09
CA PRO A 299 -45.57 -38.19 18.24
C PRO A 299 -46.84 -37.43 18.65
N ARG A 300 -47.70 -37.15 17.67
CA ARG A 300 -49.02 -36.56 17.91
C ARG A 300 -50.00 -37.65 18.31
N GLY A 301 -50.66 -37.46 19.46
CA GLY A 301 -51.88 -38.20 19.81
C GLY A 301 -53.09 -37.74 18.98
N GLU A 302 -54.14 -38.54 19.01
CA GLU A 302 -55.39 -38.35 18.27
C GLU A 302 -56.20 -37.15 18.77
N GLY A 303 -56.95 -36.50 17.86
CA GLY A 303 -57.86 -35.40 18.17
C GLY A 303 -58.13 -34.47 16.97
N ASP A 304 -59.42 -34.27 16.68
CA ASP A 304 -60.05 -33.22 15.87
C ASP A 304 -59.74 -33.11 14.36
N GLU A 305 -60.59 -33.83 13.62
CA GLU A 305 -61.40 -33.39 12.48
C GLU A 305 -60.87 -32.36 11.44
N ARG A 306 -60.88 -32.80 10.17
CA ARG A 306 -60.86 -31.92 8.98
C ARG A 306 -62.28 -31.62 8.50
N PRO A 307 -62.61 -30.36 8.16
CA PRO A 307 -63.72 -30.06 7.28
C PRO A 307 -63.42 -30.45 5.82
N VAL A 308 -64.41 -31.02 5.14
CA VAL A 308 -64.36 -31.45 3.74
C VAL A 308 -64.86 -30.35 2.79
N ARG A 309 -64.47 -30.40 1.51
CA ARG A 309 -64.69 -29.39 0.46
C ARG A 309 -65.91 -29.70 -0.43
N ALA A 310 -66.80 -28.72 -0.69
CA ALA A 310 -67.82 -28.72 -1.76
C ALA A 310 -68.32 -27.25 -2.07
N PRO A 311 -69.26 -26.97 -3.01
CA PRO A 311 -68.96 -26.70 -4.43
C PRO A 311 -69.55 -25.35 -5.02
N ARG A 312 -69.71 -25.27 -6.35
CA ARG A 312 -69.92 -24.08 -7.25
C ARG A 312 -71.24 -23.25 -7.14
N GLY A 313 -71.15 -21.96 -7.52
CA GLY A 313 -72.22 -21.14 -8.18
C GLY A 313 -71.96 -19.60 -8.15
N GLU A 314 -72.39 -18.72 -9.08
CA GLU A 314 -72.64 -18.89 -10.53
C GLU A 314 -72.31 -17.65 -11.42
N LYS A 315 -73.18 -16.62 -11.55
CA LYS A 315 -73.10 -15.49 -12.54
C LYS A 315 -73.32 -14.09 -11.95
N ALA A 316 -72.68 -13.07 -12.55
CA ALA A 316 -73.17 -11.69 -12.68
C ALA A 316 -72.52 -11.00 -13.91
N GLU A 317 -73.16 -9.97 -14.49
CA GLU A 317 -73.00 -9.57 -15.89
C GLU A 317 -72.00 -8.43 -16.20
N ARG A 318 -71.72 -8.27 -17.50
CA ARG A 318 -70.97 -7.17 -18.13
C ARG A 318 -71.93 -6.01 -18.46
N PRO A 319 -71.42 -4.77 -18.65
CA PRO A 319 -71.41 -4.30 -20.04
C PRO A 319 -70.16 -3.53 -20.47
N SER A 320 -69.97 -3.45 -21.79
CA SER A 320 -68.82 -2.89 -22.50
C SER A 320 -69.22 -1.71 -23.39
N ARG A 321 -68.29 -0.79 -23.69
CA ARG A 321 -68.41 0.24 -24.75
C ARG A 321 -67.01 0.76 -25.16
N PRO A 322 -66.83 1.30 -26.38
CA PRO A 322 -66.76 0.47 -27.59
C PRO A 322 -65.43 0.66 -28.37
N ARG A 323 -65.22 -0.16 -29.40
CA ARG A 323 -64.07 -0.12 -30.31
C ARG A 323 -64.50 0.51 -31.64
N GLY A 324 -63.74 1.45 -32.18
CA GLY A 324 -63.88 1.94 -33.56
C GLY A 324 -62.89 1.23 -34.50
N GLU A 325 -63.32 0.93 -35.73
CA GLU A 325 -62.59 0.12 -36.71
C GLU A 325 -62.08 0.94 -37.92
N GLY A 326 -61.18 0.33 -38.70
CA GLY A 326 -60.69 0.83 -39.99
C GLY A 326 -59.23 1.34 -39.96
N ALA A 327 -58.34 1.00 -40.90
CA ALA A 327 -58.41 0.00 -41.97
C ALA A 327 -56.99 -0.42 -42.43
N GLU A 328 -56.90 -1.62 -43.02
CA GLU A 328 -55.96 -2.10 -44.06
C GLU A 328 -54.40 -2.07 -43.92
N ARG A 329 -53.82 -3.16 -44.46
CA ARG A 329 -52.40 -3.40 -44.82
C ARG A 329 -52.15 -2.86 -46.27
N PRO A 330 -50.93 -2.85 -46.90
CA PRO A 330 -49.73 -3.65 -46.64
C PRO A 330 -48.38 -2.88 -46.78
N ALA A 331 -47.37 -3.43 -47.47
CA ALA A 331 -45.95 -3.09 -47.30
C ALA A 331 -45.23 -2.49 -48.53
N ARG A 332 -44.10 -1.84 -48.23
CA ARG A 332 -42.87 -1.63 -49.05
C ARG A 332 -42.77 -0.36 -49.94
N ALA A 333 -41.55 0.21 -49.88
CA ALA A 333 -40.88 1.32 -50.60
C ALA A 333 -41.28 1.59 -52.09
N PRO A 334 -41.02 2.81 -52.69
CA PRO A 334 -39.81 3.65 -52.50
C PRO A 334 -39.98 5.20 -52.47
N ARG A 335 -38.83 5.93 -52.50
CA ARG A 335 -38.63 7.41 -52.44
C ARG A 335 -38.84 8.10 -53.82
N PRO A 336 -39.01 9.45 -53.96
CA PRO A 336 -37.88 10.43 -53.86
C PRO A 336 -38.17 11.91 -53.42
N ALA A 337 -37.07 12.61 -53.03
CA ALA A 337 -36.70 14.05 -53.13
C ALA A 337 -37.68 15.22 -52.76
N GLY A 338 -37.22 16.35 -52.16
CA GLY A 338 -35.88 16.71 -51.67
C GLY A 338 -35.67 18.23 -51.41
N ARG A 339 -34.43 18.61 -51.02
CA ARG A 339 -33.87 19.94 -50.60
C ARG A 339 -34.16 20.36 -49.15
N GLY A 340 -33.21 20.82 -48.34
CA GLY A 340 -31.73 20.98 -48.41
C GLY A 340 -31.23 21.56 -47.06
N GLU A 341 -29.96 21.67 -46.66
CA GLU A 341 -28.64 21.21 -47.15
C GLU A 341 -27.68 21.03 -45.92
N PRO A 342 -26.45 20.47 -46.05
CA PRO A 342 -25.68 19.85 -44.95
C PRO A 342 -24.42 20.66 -44.54
N ARG A 343 -23.53 20.27 -43.60
CA ARG A 343 -22.70 19.04 -43.51
C ARG A 343 -22.01 18.86 -42.15
N GLY A 344 -21.78 17.61 -41.76
CA GLY A 344 -20.81 17.20 -40.73
C GLY A 344 -19.51 16.64 -41.32
N THR A 345 -18.51 16.41 -40.48
CA THR A 345 -17.19 15.87 -40.82
C THR A 345 -17.17 14.33 -40.88
N PRO A 346 -16.39 13.70 -41.80
CA PRO A 346 -16.31 12.24 -41.91
C PRO A 346 -15.07 11.63 -41.22
N ILE A 347 -15.24 10.39 -40.78
CA ILE A 347 -14.17 9.44 -40.46
C ILE A 347 -13.50 8.98 -41.77
N ALA A 348 -12.18 8.72 -41.76
CA ALA A 348 -11.45 8.18 -42.91
C ALA A 348 -10.58 6.97 -42.54
N GLU A 349 -10.54 5.98 -43.43
CA GLU A 349 -9.77 4.75 -43.29
C GLU A 349 -8.33 4.85 -43.86
N ARG A 350 -7.57 3.80 -43.57
CA ARG A 350 -6.15 3.53 -43.85
C ARG A 350 -5.81 3.26 -45.33
N PRO A 351 -4.65 3.73 -45.83
CA PRO A 351 -3.94 3.12 -46.95
C PRO A 351 -2.74 2.25 -46.51
N LYS A 352 -2.22 1.41 -47.42
CA LYS A 352 -1.00 0.58 -47.23
C LYS A 352 0.10 0.95 -48.24
N ASP A 353 1.34 0.72 -47.81
CA ASP A 353 2.58 0.48 -48.58
C ASP A 353 3.06 1.49 -49.64
N SER A 354 4.23 2.07 -49.37
CA SER A 354 5.48 1.66 -50.04
C SER A 354 6.70 2.26 -49.31
N GLY A 355 7.81 1.52 -49.24
CA GLY A 355 8.90 1.83 -48.31
C GLY A 355 10.12 2.52 -48.91
N ARG A 356 10.80 3.35 -48.11
CA ARG A 356 12.27 3.55 -48.15
C ARG A 356 12.77 4.16 -46.84
N LYS A 357 13.96 3.74 -46.39
CA LYS A 357 14.63 4.26 -45.17
C LYS A 357 15.11 5.70 -45.38
N PRO A 358 14.92 6.63 -44.43
CA PRO A 358 15.70 7.86 -44.37
C PRO A 358 17.13 7.57 -43.89
N GLN A 359 18.13 8.02 -44.65
CA GLN A 359 19.53 8.03 -44.21
C GLN A 359 19.78 9.22 -43.25
N ARG A 360 20.81 9.08 -42.40
CA ARG A 360 21.31 10.19 -41.56
C ARG A 360 21.77 11.37 -42.46
N PRO A 361 21.48 12.62 -42.10
CA PRO A 361 22.11 13.76 -42.76
C PRO A 361 23.61 13.82 -42.46
N ALA A 362 24.40 14.23 -43.45
CA ALA A 362 25.84 14.39 -43.35
C ALA A 362 26.22 15.64 -42.55
N ARG A 363 27.45 15.66 -42.00
CA ARG A 363 28.06 16.85 -41.40
C ARG A 363 28.64 17.77 -42.50
N PRO A 364 28.53 19.10 -42.39
CA PRO A 364 29.33 20.03 -43.18
C PRO A 364 30.81 19.99 -42.75
N GLN A 365 31.68 20.58 -43.60
CA GLN A 365 33.13 20.44 -43.60
C GLN A 365 33.78 21.83 -43.76
N GLY A 366 34.90 22.09 -43.06
CA GLY A 366 35.54 23.42 -42.96
C GLY A 366 34.96 24.25 -41.80
N ASP A 367 35.73 25.06 -41.05
CA ASP A 367 37.11 25.53 -41.26
C ASP A 367 38.13 25.06 -40.19
N ALA A 368 39.41 25.33 -40.44
CA ALA A 368 40.53 24.89 -39.62
C ALA A 368 41.27 26.06 -38.94
N VAL A 369 41.61 25.92 -37.64
CA VAL A 369 42.69 26.69 -37.01
C VAL A 369 43.44 25.85 -35.95
N GLU A 370 44.75 25.76 -36.13
CA GLU A 370 45.86 25.48 -35.19
C GLU A 370 45.95 24.22 -34.30
N VAL A 371 47.20 24.01 -33.86
CA VAL A 371 47.78 22.77 -33.35
C VAL A 371 48.22 22.96 -31.90
N ALA A 372 47.87 22.02 -31.02
CA ALA A 372 48.48 21.87 -29.71
C ALA A 372 48.58 20.37 -29.33
N GLU A 373 49.57 20.03 -28.50
CA GLU A 373 50.15 18.69 -28.41
C GLU A 373 49.28 17.59 -27.74
N ARG A 374 49.60 16.34 -28.10
CA ARG A 374 49.09 15.11 -27.45
C ARG A 374 49.91 14.74 -26.20
N PRO A 375 49.28 14.52 -25.04
CA PRO A 375 49.84 13.68 -23.98
C PRO A 375 49.68 12.19 -24.32
N GLN A 376 50.69 11.39 -23.99
CA GLN A 376 50.75 9.96 -24.33
C GLN A 376 49.87 9.08 -23.41
N ARG A 377 49.39 7.94 -23.93
CA ARG A 377 48.63 6.94 -23.17
C ARG A 377 49.52 6.23 -22.14
N LYS A 378 49.13 6.23 -20.87
CA LYS A 378 49.74 5.39 -19.82
C LYS A 378 49.49 3.88 -20.09
N PRO A 379 50.48 2.99 -19.87
CA PRO A 379 50.34 1.55 -20.07
C PRO A 379 49.51 0.86 -18.96
N LYS A 380 48.92 -0.29 -19.27
CA LYS A 380 48.17 -1.13 -18.31
C LYS A 380 49.13 -1.93 -17.40
N PRO A 381 48.83 -2.10 -16.10
CA PRO A 381 49.60 -3.00 -15.24
C PRO A 381 49.33 -4.49 -15.57
N GLN A 382 50.37 -5.30 -15.54
CA GLN A 382 50.31 -6.75 -15.73
C GLN A 382 49.87 -7.48 -14.45
N ARG A 383 49.16 -8.60 -14.59
CA ARG A 383 48.80 -9.49 -13.46
C ARG A 383 50.01 -10.37 -13.08
N PRO A 384 50.33 -10.56 -11.79
CA PRO A 384 51.41 -11.46 -11.39
C PRO A 384 51.01 -12.93 -11.60
N VAL A 385 51.97 -13.73 -12.06
CA VAL A 385 51.84 -15.18 -12.28
C VAL A 385 52.14 -15.92 -10.99
N SER A 386 51.16 -16.64 -10.42
CA SER A 386 51.40 -17.51 -9.28
C SER A 386 52.01 -18.85 -9.71
N ARG A 387 53.22 -19.14 -9.20
CA ARG A 387 53.89 -20.44 -9.38
C ARG A 387 53.09 -21.51 -8.62
N ARG A 388 52.71 -22.60 -9.29
CA ARG A 388 52.30 -23.85 -8.64
C ARG A 388 53.52 -24.75 -8.47
N SER A 389 53.88 -25.06 -7.23
CA SER A 389 54.82 -26.12 -6.87
C SER A 389 54.04 -27.32 -6.31
N ASN A 390 54.08 -28.45 -7.01
CA ASN A 390 53.65 -29.73 -6.43
C ASN A 390 54.75 -30.28 -5.51
N PRO A 391 54.41 -30.86 -4.34
CA PRO A 391 55.24 -31.89 -3.71
C PRO A 391 54.96 -33.28 -4.33
N PRO A 392 55.92 -34.23 -4.25
CA PRO A 392 55.79 -35.56 -4.84
C PRO A 392 54.96 -36.52 -3.97
N ALA A 393 54.56 -37.65 -4.56
CA ALA A 393 53.87 -38.74 -3.88
C ALA A 393 54.84 -39.61 -3.05
N GLY A 394 54.33 -40.16 -1.94
CA GLY A 394 54.98 -41.16 -1.09
C GLY A 394 53.92 -42.12 -0.53
N GLU A 395 54.28 -43.38 -0.37
CA GLU A 395 53.38 -44.53 -0.18
C GLU A 395 52.64 -44.57 1.17
N GLY A 396 51.49 -45.27 1.21
CA GLY A 396 50.77 -45.60 2.45
C GLY A 396 49.45 -46.34 2.20
N GLN A 397 49.32 -47.57 2.71
CA GLN A 397 48.20 -48.49 2.43
C GLN A 397 46.78 -47.93 2.64
N ARG A 398 45.86 -48.41 1.80
CA ARG A 398 44.42 -48.57 2.11
C ARG A 398 44.05 -50.06 2.19
N PRO A 399 43.44 -50.50 3.29
CA PRO A 399 42.32 -51.45 3.29
C PRO A 399 41.02 -50.69 3.65
N GLY A 400 39.80 -51.13 3.31
CA GLY A 400 39.34 -52.28 2.53
C GLY A 400 37.80 -52.18 2.44
N PHE A 401 37.17 -52.72 1.40
CA PHE A 401 35.71 -52.60 1.21
C PHE A 401 34.92 -53.40 2.25
N GLY A 402 33.80 -52.83 2.73
CA GLY A 402 32.85 -53.52 3.62
C GLY A 402 31.42 -53.05 3.41
N ARG A 403 30.70 -53.67 2.46
CA ARG A 403 29.28 -53.38 2.16
C ARG A 403 28.42 -54.60 2.49
N LYS A 404 27.57 -54.50 3.51
CA LYS A 404 26.38 -55.34 3.77
C LYS A 404 25.30 -54.37 4.29
N ARG A 405 24.20 -54.19 3.53
CA ARG A 405 22.96 -54.97 3.57
C ARG A 405 22.18 -54.68 4.84
#